data_AF-A0A1F3BDK0-F1
#
_entry.id   AF-A0A1F3BDK0-F1
#
_cell.length_a   1.000
_cell.length_b   1.000
_cell.length_c   1.000
_cell.angle_alpha   90.00
_cell.angle_beta   90.00
_cell.angle_gamma   90.00
#
_symmetry.space_group_name_H-M   'P 1'
#
loop_
_entity.id
_entity.type
_entity.pdbx_description
1 polymer ?
#
loop_
_entity_poly.entity_id
_entity_poly.type
_entity_poly.pdbx_seq_one_letter_code
_entity_poly.pdbx_strand_id
1 'polypeptide(L)' 'MATWLFFIAFAVIFVGTLLMTIGSLSNAGTMGGGAVILIGPIPIILGVGPYSTVMIGLALVLAIFAVLFYFLLRKRTAR' A
#
# COMPACT_ATOMS: atom_id res chain seq x y z
N MET A 1 7.00 -20.33 18.05
CA MET A 1 8.21 -20.07 17.25
C MET A 1 7.93 -19.23 16.00
N ALA A 2 6.99 -19.62 15.12
CA ALA A 2 6.69 -18.89 13.88
C ALA A 2 6.27 -17.41 14.06
N THR A 3 5.51 -17.10 15.12
CA THR A 3 5.02 -15.73 15.38
C THR A 3 6.14 -14.72 15.63
N TRP A 4 7.23 -15.13 16.28
CA TRP A 4 8.38 -14.25 16.55
C TRP A 4 9.16 -13.90 15.28
N LEU A 5 9.30 -14.86 14.36
CA LEU A 5 9.93 -14.64 13.05
C LEU A 5 9.10 -13.69 12.19
N PHE A 6 7.77 -13.79 12.24
CA PHE A 6 6.88 -12.85 11.56
C PHE A 6 7.09 -11.41 12.05
N PHE A 7 7.16 -11.18 13.37
CA PHE A 7 7.38 -9.84 13.92
C PHE A 7 8.75 -9.27 13.56
N ILE A 8 9.80 -10.08 13.56
CA ILE A 8 11.15 -9.64 13.14
C ILE A 8 11.15 -9.27 11.64
N ALA A 9 10.59 -10.13 10.79
CA ALA A 9 10.52 -9.85 9.34
C ALA A 9 9.69 -8.59 9.05
N PHE A 10 8.55 -8.43 9.71
CA PHE A 10 7.72 -7.24 9.62
C PHE A 10 8.50 -5.99 10.05
N ALA A 11 9.18 -6.03 11.20
CA ALA A 11 9.96 -4.90 11.71
C ALA A 11 11.09 -4.51 10.75
N VAL A 12 11.82 -5.48 10.19
CA VAL A 12 12.92 -5.21 9.24
C VAL A 12 12.39 -4.56 7.96
N ILE A 13 11.30 -5.08 7.37
CA ILE A 13 10.69 -4.50 6.17
C ILE A 13 10.14 -3.11 6.46
N PHE A 14 9.46 -2.94 7.59
CA PHE A 14 8.88 -1.65 8.00
C PHE A 14 9.96 -0.59 8.21
N VAL A 15 11.03 -0.89 8.95
CA VAL A 15 12.14 0.04 9.14
C VAL A 15 12.85 0.35 7.83
N GLY A 16 13.11 -0.66 6.99
CA GLY A 16 13.77 -0.47 5.68
C GLY A 16 12.95 0.45 4.75
N THR A 17 11.65 0.23 4.66
CA THR A 17 10.74 1.08 3.87
C THR A 17 10.64 2.49 4.43
N LEU A 18 10.63 2.66 5.76
CA LEU A 18 10.60 3.98 6.40
C LEU A 18 11.89 4.77 6.14
N LEU A 19 13.06 4.12 6.24
CA LEU A 19 14.35 4.72 5.91
C LEU A 19 14.46 5.08 4.42
N MET A 20 14.00 4.22 3.51
CA MET A 20 13.96 4.54 2.08
C MET A 20 13.05 5.72 1.78
N THR A 21 11.90 5.81 2.46
CA THR A 21 10.96 6.93 2.28
C THR A 21 11.56 8.23 2.79
N ILE A 22 12.17 8.24 3.98
CA ILE A 22 12.84 9.43 4.52
C ILE A 22 14.05 9.82 3.65
N GLY A 23 14.81 8.84 3.17
CA GLY A 23 15.95 9.07 2.28
C GLY A 23 15.54 9.59 0.89
N SER A 24 14.35 9.27 0.41
CA SER A 24 13.86 9.83 -0.86
C SER A 24 13.46 11.31 -0.74
N LEU A 25 13.10 11.79 0.46
CA LEU A 25 12.77 13.19 0.70
C LEU A 25 13.97 14.14 0.49
N SER A 26 15.21 13.66 0.61
CA SER A 26 16.41 14.49 0.43
C SER A 26 16.77 14.74 -1.04
N ASN A 27 16.22 13.97 -1.98
CA ASN A 27 16.39 14.17 -3.41
C ASN A 27 15.26 15.04 -3.98
N ALA A 28 15.41 16.36 -3.87
CA ALA A 28 14.38 17.35 -4.24
C ALA A 28 14.04 17.43 -5.75
N GLY A 29 14.77 16.73 -6.63
CA GLY A 29 14.67 16.91 -8.08
C GLY A 29 13.38 16.37 -8.71
N THR A 30 12.81 15.29 -8.16
CA THR A 30 11.64 14.59 -8.72
C THR A 30 10.95 13.73 -7.65
N MET A 31 10.46 14.36 -6.57
CA MET A 31 9.77 13.61 -5.51
C MET A 31 8.40 13.15 -6.01
N GLY A 32 8.20 11.83 -6.04
CA GLY A 32 6.92 11.20 -6.33
C GLY A 32 6.34 10.55 -5.07
N GLY A 33 5.04 10.64 -4.90
CA GLY A 33 4.33 10.08 -3.76
C GLY A 33 2.91 9.70 -4.13
N GLY A 34 2.22 8.99 -3.25
CA GLY A 34 0.84 8.63 -3.46
C GLY A 34 0.20 8.08 -2.20
N ALA A 35 -1.12 8.07 -2.17
CA ALA A 35 -1.91 7.52 -1.09
C ALA A 35 -3.07 6.70 -1.67
N VAL A 36 -3.41 5.59 -1.00
CA VAL A 36 -4.61 4.81 -1.30
C VAL A 36 -5.42 4.72 -0.03
N ILE A 37 -6.62 5.31 -0.05
CA ILE A 37 -7.55 5.34 1.07
C ILE A 37 -8.73 4.45 0.71
N LEU A 38 -8.97 3.41 1.50
CA LEU A 38 -10.13 2.51 1.33
C LEU A 38 -11.26 2.98 2.26
N ILE A 39 -12.32 3.56 1.69
CA ILE A 39 -13.54 3.92 2.44
C ILE A 39 -14.61 2.88 2.11
N GLY A 40 -14.73 1.86 2.97
CA GLY A 40 -15.51 0.67 2.63
C GLY A 40 -14.95 -0.01 1.37
N PRO A 41 -15.78 -0.47 0.41
CA PRO A 41 -15.32 -1.06 -0.84
C PRO A 41 -14.88 -0.02 -1.89
N ILE A 42 -14.86 1.28 -1.57
CA ILE A 42 -14.53 2.34 -2.52
C ILE A 42 -13.08 2.80 -2.31
N PRO A 43 -12.16 2.49 -3.25
CA PRO A 43 -10.78 2.96 -3.19
C PRO A 43 -10.65 4.40 -3.71
N ILE A 44 -9.97 5.26 -2.94
CA ILE A 44 -9.56 6.61 -3.34
C ILE A 44 -8.05 6.61 -3.52
N ILE A 45 -7.59 6.88 -4.74
CA ILE A 45 -6.17 6.85 -5.10
C ILE A 45 -5.70 8.29 -5.38
N LEU A 46 -4.63 8.70 -4.72
CA LEU A 46 -3.95 9.98 -4.90
C LEU A 46 -2.53 9.70 -5.36
N GLY A 47 -2.07 10.39 -6.39
CA GLY A 47 -0.70 10.28 -6.91
C GLY A 47 -0.12 11.66 -7.18
N VAL A 48 1.14 11.86 -6.82
CA VAL A 48 1.89 13.12 -7.00
C VAL A 48 3.27 12.78 -7.57
N GLY A 49 3.74 13.61 -8.50
CA GLY A 49 5.08 13.49 -9.09
C GLY A 49 5.12 12.70 -10.42
N PRO A 50 6.30 12.56 -11.01
CA PRO A 50 6.46 12.15 -12.42
C PRO A 50 6.08 10.69 -12.69
N TYR A 51 6.16 9.83 -11.67
CA TYR A 51 5.80 8.41 -11.76
C TYR A 51 4.37 8.13 -11.27
N SER A 52 3.59 9.17 -10.97
CA SER A 52 2.23 9.04 -10.41
C SER A 52 1.32 8.18 -11.28
N THR A 53 1.37 8.31 -12.61
CA THR A 53 0.55 7.50 -13.53
C THR A 53 0.79 5.99 -13.36
N VAL A 54 2.05 5.59 -13.25
CA VAL A 54 2.42 4.17 -13.05
C VAL A 54 1.99 3.71 -11.66
N MET A 55 2.20 4.53 -10.64
CA MET A 55 1.79 4.23 -9.26
C MET A 55 0.27 4.11 -9.11
N ILE A 56 -0.49 4.98 -9.78
CA ILE A 56 -1.96 4.94 -9.81
C ILE A 56 -2.43 3.65 -10.50
N GLY A 57 -1.83 3.27 -11.63
CA GLY A 57 -2.15 2.00 -12.29
C GLY A 57 -1.94 0.79 -11.39
N LEU A 58 -0.81 0.74 -10.67
CA LEU A 58 -0.50 -0.30 -9.70
C LEU A 58 -1.51 -0.29 -8.53
N ALA A 59 -1.80 0.88 -7.97
CA ALA A 59 -2.77 1.06 -6.90
C ALA A 59 -4.18 0.60 -7.31
N LEU A 60 -4.57 0.85 -8.57
CA LEU A 60 -5.88 0.47 -9.09
C LEU A 60 -6.01 -1.06 -9.22
N VAL A 61 -4.97 -1.74 -9.68
CA VAL A 61 -4.91 -3.21 -9.69
C VAL A 61 -5.03 -3.76 -8.27
N LEU A 62 -4.23 -3.25 -7.33
CA LEU A 62 -4.27 -3.68 -5.93
C LEU A 62 -5.64 -3.40 -5.27
N ALA A 63 -6.26 -2.27 -5.60
CA ALA A 63 -7.58 -1.91 -5.12
C ALA A 63 -8.67 -2.87 -5.62
N ILE A 64 -8.63 -3.28 -6.89
CA ILE A 64 -9.54 -4.31 -7.43
C ILE A 64 -9.40 -5.61 -6.63
N PHE A 65 -8.17 -6.06 -6.38
CA PHE A 65 -7.94 -7.25 -5.54
C PHE A 65 -8.50 -7.05 -4.13
N ALA A 66 -8.23 -5.92 -3.49
CA ALA A 66 -8.74 -5.63 -2.15
C ALA A 66 -10.28 -5.65 -2.09
N VAL A 67 -10.95 -5.07 -3.09
CA VAL A 67 -12.41 -5.07 -3.19
C VAL A 67 -12.97 -6.48 -3.42
N LEU A 68 -12.35 -7.26 -4.31
CA LEU A 68 -12.73 -8.66 -4.54
C LEU A 68 -12.59 -9.50 -3.26
N PHE A 69 -11.46 -9.36 -2.55
CA PHE A 69 -11.25 -10.02 -1.26
C PHE A 69 -12.28 -9.56 -0.24
N TYR A 70 -12.55 -8.26 -0.12
CA TYR A 70 -13.58 -7.73 0.78
C TYR A 70 -14.95 -8.38 0.54
N PHE A 71 -15.38 -8.50 -0.72
CA PHE A 71 -16.64 -9.18 -1.04
C PHE A 71 -16.59 -10.69 -0.75
N LEU A 72 -15.47 -11.37 -1.03
CA LEU A 72 -15.32 -12.80 -0.70
C LEU A 72 -15.40 -13.06 0.80
N LEU A 73 -14.69 -12.26 1.60
CA LEU A 73 -14.66 -12.38 3.06
C LEU A 73 -16.03 -12.05 3.66
N ARG A 74 -16.69 -11.00 3.18
CA ARG A 74 -18.05 -10.63 3.63
C ARG A 74 -19.06 -11.76 3.43
N LYS A 75 -18.94 -12.53 2.34
CA LYS A 75 -19.79 -13.70 2.07
C LYS A 75 -19.53 -14.88 3.03
N ARG A 76 -18.35 -14.97 3.64
CA ARG A 76 -18.03 -16.00 4.64
C ARG A 76 -18.51 -15.65 6.04
N THR A 77 -18.56 -14.36 6.38
CA THR A 77 -19.05 -13.90 7.69
C THR A 77 -20.57 -13.80 7.75
N ALA A 78 -21.25 -13.66 6.61
CA ALA A 78 -22.71 -13.60 6.52
C ALA A 78 -23.40 -14.98 6.36
N ARG A 79 -22.63 -16.07 6.39
CA ARG A 79 -23.11 -17.46 6.51
C ARG A 79 -22.77 -17.98 7.89
#